data_AF-A0A834D499-F1
#
_entry.id   AF-A0A834D499-F1
#
_cell.length_a   1.000
_cell.length_b   1.000
_cell.length_c   1.000
_cell.angle_alpha   90.00
_cell.angle_beta   90.00
_cell.angle_gamma   90.00
#
_symmetry.space_group_name_H-M   'P 1'
#
loop_
_entity.id
_entity.type
_entity.pdbx_description
1 polymer ?
#
loop_
_entity_poly.entity_id
_entity_poly.type
_entity_poly.pdbx_seq_one_letter_code
_entity_poly.pdbx_strand_id
1 'polypeptide(L)'
;MQKMVVIEFEDCKFVPLPPADPLRNYTAGESRGGVDRSDVKPLQITQPEGPSFRVNGYFVEWQKWNFRIGFSPREGLVIYSVAYIDGSRGRRSVAHRLSFVEIVVPYGDPNNPHYRKNAFDAGEDGLGKNAHSLKKGCDCLGYIKYFDAHFTNFTGGVETIENCVCLHEEDHGILWKHQDWRTGLAEVRRSRRLSVSFVCTVANYEYGFFWNFYQDGKIEAEVKLTGILSLGALQPGEVQKYGTMITPALYAPVHQHFFVARMDMAVDCKPGEAFNQVVEVNVRVEEPGENNVHNNAFYAEERLLKSEMEAMSDCDPFTARHWIVRI
;
A
#
# COMPACT_ATOMS: atom_id res chain seq x y z
N MET A 1 31.04 -6.23 0.58
CA MET A 1 30.90 -4.82 0.15
C MET A 1 32.04 -3.92 0.60
N GLN A 2 32.38 -3.78 1.89
CA GLN A 2 33.41 -2.83 2.34
C GLN A 2 34.78 -2.93 1.62
N LYS A 3 35.29 -4.14 1.42
CA LYS A 3 36.57 -4.38 0.73
C LYS A 3 36.43 -4.58 -0.79
N MET A 4 35.20 -4.61 -1.31
CA MET A 4 34.90 -4.87 -2.73
C MET A 4 35.58 -6.13 -3.30
N VAL A 5 35.64 -7.22 -2.53
CA VAL A 5 36.19 -8.52 -2.94
C VAL A 5 35.15 -9.63 -2.86
N VAL A 6 35.22 -10.58 -3.80
CA VAL A 6 34.47 -11.85 -3.72
C VAL A 6 35.14 -12.72 -2.66
N ILE A 7 34.40 -13.09 -1.63
CA ILE A 7 34.92 -13.88 -0.49
C ILE A 7 34.61 -15.38 -0.62
N GLU A 8 33.58 -15.72 -1.37
CA GLU A 8 33.10 -17.08 -1.58
C GLU A 8 32.45 -17.17 -2.96
N PHE A 9 32.62 -18.31 -3.61
CA PHE A 9 32.03 -18.63 -4.90
C PHE A 9 31.57 -20.10 -4.85
N GLU A 10 30.27 -20.32 -5.03
CA GLU A 10 29.66 -21.64 -5.06
C GLU A 10 29.20 -21.95 -6.50
N ASP A 11 29.76 -22.98 -7.12
CA ASP A 11 29.26 -23.57 -8.37
C ASP A 11 28.85 -25.01 -8.09
N CYS A 12 27.56 -25.23 -7.86
CA CYS A 12 27.04 -26.50 -7.37
C CYS A 12 26.64 -27.46 -8.49
N LYS A 13 25.95 -26.95 -9.51
CA LYS A 13 25.34 -27.78 -10.55
C LYS A 13 25.14 -26.96 -11.82
N PHE A 14 25.56 -27.53 -12.95
CA PHE A 14 25.22 -26.98 -14.25
C PHE A 14 23.72 -27.15 -14.53
N VAL A 15 22.98 -26.05 -14.54
CA VAL A 15 21.58 -25.98 -14.96
C VAL A 15 21.51 -25.12 -16.23
N PRO A 16 21.01 -25.64 -17.37
CA PRO A 16 20.91 -24.85 -18.58
C PRO A 16 20.04 -23.61 -18.36
N LEU A 17 20.52 -22.46 -18.82
CA LEU A 17 19.68 -21.26 -18.84
C LEU A 17 18.55 -21.45 -19.86
N PRO A 18 17.32 -21.03 -19.52
CA PRO A 18 16.22 -21.03 -20.48
C PRO A 18 16.59 -20.23 -21.73
N PRO A 19 16.21 -20.69 -22.94
CA PRO A 19 16.53 -19.97 -24.16
C PRO A 19 15.90 -18.58 -24.12
N ALA A 20 16.62 -17.60 -24.68
CA ALA A 20 16.10 -16.26 -24.85
C ALA A 20 14.84 -16.29 -25.72
N ASP A 21 13.82 -15.56 -25.28
CA ASP A 21 12.54 -15.47 -25.96
C ASP A 21 12.20 -13.99 -26.13
N PRO A 22 12.31 -13.44 -27.35
CA PRO A 22 12.05 -12.02 -27.62
C PRO A 22 10.65 -11.56 -27.19
N LEU A 23 9.67 -12.48 -27.14
CA LEU A 23 8.31 -12.15 -26.73
C LEU A 23 8.17 -11.88 -25.23
N ARG A 24 9.18 -12.26 -24.43
CA ARG A 24 9.26 -11.95 -22.99
C ARG A 24 9.80 -10.56 -22.69
N ASN A 25 10.30 -9.85 -23.71
CA ASN A 25 10.52 -8.41 -23.58
C ASN A 25 9.17 -7.71 -23.49
N TYR A 26 8.96 -6.90 -22.44
CA TYR A 26 7.69 -6.21 -22.17
C TYR A 26 7.61 -4.82 -22.84
N THR A 27 8.53 -4.53 -23.76
CA THR A 27 8.55 -3.30 -24.54
C THR A 27 7.36 -3.22 -25.51
N ALA A 28 7.16 -2.04 -26.11
CA ALA A 28 6.17 -1.83 -27.16
C ALA A 28 6.21 -2.93 -28.23
N GLY A 29 5.05 -3.28 -28.80
CA GLY A 29 4.92 -4.35 -29.77
C GLY A 29 5.90 -4.22 -30.94
N GLU A 30 6.08 -2.99 -31.44
CA GLU A 30 6.99 -2.69 -32.55
C GLU A 30 8.42 -3.17 -32.30
N SER A 31 8.95 -3.04 -31.08
CA SER A 31 10.33 -3.43 -30.77
C SER A 31 10.53 -4.92 -30.51
N ARG A 32 9.46 -5.70 -30.41
CA ARG A 32 9.51 -7.16 -30.15
C ARG A 32 8.78 -8.01 -31.21
N GLY A 33 8.40 -7.41 -32.34
CA GLY A 33 7.70 -8.10 -33.43
C GLY A 33 6.22 -8.40 -33.16
N GLY A 34 5.61 -7.67 -32.23
CA GLY A 34 4.17 -7.71 -31.92
C GLY A 34 3.42 -6.47 -32.40
N VAL A 35 2.13 -6.39 -32.10
CA VAL A 35 1.27 -5.23 -32.41
C VAL A 35 0.61 -4.75 -31.12
N ASP A 36 0.72 -3.46 -30.85
CA ASP A 36 0.05 -2.84 -29.69
C ASP A 36 -1.45 -2.63 -29.97
N ARG A 37 -2.26 -2.62 -28.91
CA ARG A 37 -3.70 -2.35 -29.01
C ARG A 37 -3.95 -0.93 -29.53
N SER A 38 -4.83 -0.80 -30.52
CA SER A 38 -5.18 0.49 -31.15
C SER A 38 -6.61 0.95 -30.85
N ASP A 39 -7.33 0.23 -29.98
CA ASP A 39 -8.75 0.44 -29.67
C ASP A 39 -9.02 1.24 -28.38
N VAL A 40 -7.98 1.53 -27.58
CA VAL A 40 -8.09 2.34 -26.37
C VAL A 40 -8.21 3.82 -26.74
N LYS A 41 -9.38 4.41 -26.45
CA LYS A 41 -9.63 5.85 -26.67
C LYS A 41 -9.00 6.70 -25.55
N PRO A 42 -8.55 7.93 -25.85
CA PRO A 42 -8.00 8.83 -24.83
C PRO A 42 -9.01 9.15 -23.72
N LEU A 43 -8.55 9.15 -22.46
CA LEU A 43 -9.28 9.60 -21.29
C LEU A 43 -8.63 10.87 -20.74
N GLN A 44 -9.39 11.97 -20.69
CA GLN A 44 -8.90 13.25 -20.17
C GLN A 44 -9.55 13.55 -18.81
N ILE A 45 -8.72 13.66 -17.77
CA ILE A 45 -9.13 14.08 -16.43
C ILE A 45 -8.62 15.51 -16.22
N THR A 46 -9.53 16.48 -16.13
CA THR A 46 -9.18 17.90 -16.00
C THR A 46 -9.93 18.54 -14.85
N GLN A 47 -9.29 19.52 -14.20
CA GLN A 47 -9.89 20.36 -13.16
C GLN A 47 -9.74 21.82 -13.59
N PRO A 48 -10.71 22.39 -14.33
CA PRO A 48 -10.60 23.73 -14.93
C PRO A 48 -10.38 24.85 -13.90
N GLU A 49 -10.92 24.68 -12.70
CA GLU A 49 -10.81 25.63 -11.58
C GLU A 49 -9.67 25.27 -10.61
N GLY A 50 -8.81 24.31 -10.99
CA GLY A 50 -7.78 23.77 -10.11
C GLY A 50 -8.30 22.74 -9.10
N PRO A 51 -7.41 22.24 -8.22
CA PRO A 51 -7.75 21.25 -7.23
C PRO A 51 -8.47 21.85 -6.02
N SER A 52 -9.25 21.02 -5.34
CA SER A 52 -9.95 21.38 -4.10
C SER A 52 -9.04 21.32 -2.87
N PHE A 53 -7.84 20.75 -3.00
CA PHE A 53 -6.85 20.72 -1.93
C PHE A 53 -5.97 21.98 -1.94
N ARG A 54 -5.51 22.38 -0.76
CA ARG A 54 -4.52 23.45 -0.58
C ARG A 54 -3.26 22.88 0.02
N VAL A 55 -2.12 23.44 -0.38
CA VAL A 55 -0.81 23.04 0.10
C VAL A 55 -0.02 24.27 0.57
N ASN A 56 0.47 24.23 1.81
CA ASN A 56 1.43 25.19 2.34
C ASN A 56 2.70 24.45 2.79
N GLY A 57 3.76 24.54 2.00
CA GLY A 57 4.95 23.69 2.16
C GLY A 57 4.56 22.21 2.00
N TYR A 58 4.62 21.46 3.09
CA TYR A 58 4.20 20.06 3.16
C TYR A 58 2.88 19.84 3.94
N PHE A 59 2.23 20.91 4.38
CA PHE A 59 0.92 20.84 5.02
C PHE A 59 -0.19 20.84 3.97
N VAL A 60 -1.08 19.87 4.04
CA VAL A 60 -2.17 19.64 3.08
C VAL A 60 -3.50 19.84 3.79
N GLU A 61 -4.43 20.52 3.12
CA GLU A 61 -5.82 20.64 3.52
C GLU A 61 -6.73 20.20 2.38
N TRP A 62 -7.72 19.35 2.66
CA TRP A 62 -8.70 18.92 1.66
C TRP A 62 -9.95 18.37 2.32
N GLN A 63 -11.14 18.86 1.95
CA GLN A 63 -12.42 18.32 2.43
C GLN A 63 -12.45 18.03 3.94
N LYS A 64 -12.01 19.00 4.75
CA LYS A 64 -11.85 18.95 6.22
C LYS A 64 -10.67 18.13 6.75
N TRP A 65 -10.06 17.26 5.95
CA TRP A 65 -8.78 16.64 6.30
C TRP A 65 -7.67 17.67 6.33
N ASN A 66 -6.75 17.48 7.27
CA ASN A 66 -5.47 18.17 7.29
C ASN A 66 -4.36 17.28 7.85
N PHE A 67 -3.20 17.32 7.23
CA PHE A 67 -2.03 16.50 7.58
C PHE A 67 -0.74 17.10 6.99
N ARG A 68 0.41 16.52 7.33
CA ARG A 68 1.71 16.85 6.74
C ARG A 68 2.29 15.65 6.01
N ILE A 69 2.87 15.91 4.85
CA ILE A 69 3.64 14.92 4.09
C ILE A 69 5.08 14.95 4.58
N GLY A 70 5.62 13.79 4.90
CA GLY A 70 7.04 13.58 5.15
C GLY A 70 7.58 12.45 4.27
N PHE A 71 8.90 12.38 4.18
CA PHE A 71 9.58 11.36 3.40
C PHE A 71 10.89 10.95 4.08
N SER A 72 11.23 9.67 4.08
CA SER A 72 12.50 9.17 4.61
C SER A 72 13.13 8.16 3.65
N PRO A 73 14.48 8.03 3.62
CA PRO A 73 15.14 7.07 2.74
C PRO A 73 14.77 5.61 3.04
N ARG A 74 14.35 5.31 4.28
CA ARG A 74 13.98 3.95 4.70
C ARG A 74 12.52 3.62 4.37
N GLU A 75 11.59 4.44 4.85
CA GLU A 75 10.14 4.15 4.80
C GLU A 75 9.47 4.73 3.55
N GLY A 76 10.12 5.67 2.87
CA GLY A 76 9.48 6.47 1.83
C GLY A 76 8.45 7.40 2.43
N LEU A 77 7.22 7.36 1.93
CA LEU A 77 6.13 8.26 2.31
C LEU A 77 5.66 8.07 3.76
N VAL A 78 5.60 9.17 4.51
CA VAL A 78 5.05 9.23 5.86
C VAL A 78 4.01 10.33 5.96
N ILE A 79 2.85 10.04 6.54
CA ILE A 79 1.81 11.03 6.81
C ILE A 79 1.83 11.40 8.30
N TYR A 80 1.95 12.68 8.61
CA TYR A 80 2.04 13.20 9.98
C TYR A 80 0.83 14.05 10.36
N SER A 81 0.53 14.07 11.66
CA SER A 81 -0.44 15.00 12.28
C SER A 81 -1.81 14.98 11.57
N VAL A 82 -2.32 13.79 11.28
CA VAL A 82 -3.60 13.58 10.61
C VAL A 82 -4.74 14.03 11.51
N ALA A 83 -5.58 14.92 10.99
CA ALA A 83 -6.75 15.43 11.70
C ALA A 83 -7.90 15.76 10.74
N TYR A 84 -9.09 15.87 11.32
CA TYR A 84 -10.33 16.22 10.63
C TYR A 84 -10.96 17.45 11.28
N ILE A 85 -11.42 18.42 10.48
CA ILE A 85 -12.14 19.59 10.96
C ILE A 85 -13.64 19.25 11.11
N ASP A 86 -14.11 19.19 12.35
CA ASP A 86 -15.49 18.82 12.69
C ASP A 86 -16.31 20.01 13.21
N GLY A 87 -16.75 20.86 12.28
CA GLY A 87 -17.65 21.99 12.56
C GLY A 87 -17.15 22.85 13.73
N SER A 88 -18.02 23.04 14.72
CA SER A 88 -17.70 23.82 15.93
C SER A 88 -16.74 23.12 16.90
N ARG A 89 -16.51 21.81 16.77
CA ARG A 89 -15.51 21.08 17.58
C ARG A 89 -14.08 21.36 17.10
N GLY A 90 -13.92 21.97 15.94
CA GLY A 90 -12.63 22.35 15.39
C GLY A 90 -11.82 21.14 14.93
N ARG A 91 -10.50 21.24 15.09
CA ARG A 91 -9.53 20.24 14.60
C ARG A 91 -9.44 19.05 15.56
N ARG A 92 -9.95 17.90 15.12
CA ARG A 92 -9.93 16.64 15.87
C ARG A 92 -8.82 15.72 15.35
N SER A 93 -7.95 15.27 16.24
CA SER A 93 -6.83 14.40 15.90
C SER A 93 -7.31 12.99 15.54
N VAL A 94 -6.65 12.35 14.58
CA VAL A 94 -6.93 10.97 14.15
C VAL A 94 -5.70 10.10 14.34
N ALA A 95 -4.56 10.52 13.79
CA ALA A 95 -3.29 9.83 13.93
C ALA A 95 -2.12 10.81 13.97
N HIS A 96 -1.13 10.55 14.82
CA HIS A 96 0.09 11.32 14.84
C HIS A 96 1.00 10.98 13.64
N ARG A 97 1.03 9.70 13.23
CA ARG A 97 1.90 9.20 12.16
C ARG A 97 1.35 7.93 11.50
N LEU A 98 1.34 7.90 10.17
CA LEU A 98 1.01 6.73 9.36
C LEU A 98 2.14 6.47 8.34
N SER A 99 2.66 5.25 8.28
CA SER A 99 3.61 4.83 7.24
C SER A 99 3.70 3.31 7.10
N PHE A 100 4.40 2.85 6.07
CA PHE A 100 4.90 1.48 5.97
C PHE A 100 6.33 1.44 6.51
N VAL A 101 6.56 0.64 7.55
CA VAL A 101 7.85 0.58 8.26
C VAL A 101 8.72 -0.58 7.84
N GLU A 102 8.13 -1.62 7.26
CA GLU A 102 8.86 -2.77 6.75
C GLU A 102 8.07 -3.54 5.69
N ILE A 103 8.80 -4.22 4.81
CA ILE A 103 8.29 -5.27 3.94
C ILE A 103 9.20 -6.47 4.13
N VAL A 104 8.64 -7.67 4.28
CA VAL A 104 9.43 -8.90 4.20
C VAL A 104 8.91 -9.79 3.09
N VAL A 105 9.82 -10.27 2.25
CA VAL A 105 9.53 -11.10 1.08
C VAL A 105 10.18 -12.49 1.22
N PRO A 106 9.62 -13.39 2.04
CA PRO A 106 10.17 -14.73 2.22
C PRO A 106 9.83 -15.62 1.03
N TYR A 107 10.85 -16.28 0.47
CA TYR A 107 10.69 -17.29 -0.56
C TYR A 107 10.52 -18.69 0.06
N GLY A 108 9.61 -19.48 -0.50
CA GLY A 108 9.23 -20.80 0.00
C GLY A 108 9.93 -21.99 -0.65
N ASP A 109 10.97 -21.77 -1.46
CA ASP A 109 11.79 -22.84 -2.02
C ASP A 109 13.02 -23.10 -1.13
N PRO A 110 13.14 -24.29 -0.50
CA PRO A 110 14.20 -24.59 0.46
C PRO A 110 15.56 -24.90 -0.20
N ASN A 111 15.64 -24.98 -1.52
CA ASN A 111 16.87 -25.36 -2.20
C ASN A 111 17.88 -24.19 -2.27
N ASN A 112 19.17 -24.50 -2.40
CA ASN A 112 20.20 -23.50 -2.71
C ASN A 112 19.94 -22.94 -4.13
N PRO A 113 19.94 -21.61 -4.35
CA PRO A 113 20.18 -20.50 -3.41
C PRO A 113 18.92 -19.85 -2.83
N HIS A 114 17.75 -20.40 -3.12
CA HIS A 114 16.45 -19.81 -2.80
C HIS A 114 16.17 -19.68 -1.30
N TYR A 115 16.66 -20.59 -0.46
CA TYR A 115 16.41 -20.54 0.99
C TYR A 115 16.93 -19.26 1.67
N ARG A 116 17.92 -18.58 1.06
CA ARG A 116 18.50 -17.33 1.57
C ARG A 116 17.64 -16.11 1.22
N LYS A 117 16.68 -16.22 0.30
CA LYS A 117 15.88 -15.09 -0.20
C LYS A 117 14.76 -14.76 0.78
N ASN A 118 15.02 -13.77 1.64
CA ASN A 118 14.07 -13.24 2.62
C ASN A 118 14.33 -11.74 2.79
N ALA A 119 14.16 -10.97 1.70
CA ALA A 119 14.52 -9.56 1.70
C ALA A 119 13.64 -8.77 2.66
N PHE A 120 14.27 -7.92 3.47
CA PHE A 120 13.60 -6.90 4.28
C PHE A 120 13.72 -5.56 3.55
N ASP A 121 12.85 -5.30 2.59
CA ASP A 121 13.07 -4.28 1.57
C ASP A 121 13.27 -2.87 2.16
N ALA A 122 12.54 -2.51 3.22
CA ALA A 122 12.71 -1.20 3.86
C ALA A 122 13.98 -1.17 4.71
N GLY A 123 14.24 -2.22 5.50
CA GLY A 123 15.39 -2.30 6.40
C GLY A 123 16.75 -2.50 5.73
N GLU A 124 16.81 -3.28 4.66
CA GLU A 124 18.04 -3.68 3.97
C GLU A 124 18.38 -2.79 2.78
N ASP A 125 17.39 -2.28 2.04
CA ASP A 125 17.61 -1.48 0.83
C ASP A 125 17.13 -0.03 0.99
N GLY A 126 15.91 0.13 1.52
CA GLY A 126 15.26 1.41 1.78
C GLY A 126 14.26 1.79 0.69
N LEU A 127 12.97 1.82 1.03
CA LEU A 127 11.88 2.10 0.09
C LEU A 127 12.00 3.50 -0.52
N GLY A 128 12.30 4.50 0.32
CA GLY A 128 12.37 5.89 -0.11
C GLY A 128 13.59 6.19 -0.96
N LYS A 129 14.73 5.56 -0.65
CA LYS A 129 15.96 5.67 -1.46
C LYS A 129 15.75 5.10 -2.87
N ASN A 130 14.90 4.08 -2.99
CA ASN A 130 14.57 3.43 -4.25
C ASN A 130 13.32 4.02 -4.93
N ALA A 131 12.84 5.18 -4.49
CA ALA A 131 11.67 5.83 -5.05
C ALA A 131 11.93 6.38 -6.47
N HIS A 132 10.86 6.48 -7.25
CA HIS A 132 10.90 6.98 -8.61
C HIS A 132 10.65 8.48 -8.68
N SER A 133 11.24 9.12 -9.68
CA SER A 133 10.73 10.40 -10.18
C SER A 133 9.51 10.14 -11.06
N LEU A 134 8.31 10.46 -10.54
CA LEU A 134 7.04 10.15 -11.20
C LEU A 134 6.74 11.11 -12.36
N LYS A 135 6.35 10.56 -13.51
CA LYS A 135 6.04 11.34 -14.72
C LYS A 135 4.56 11.70 -14.79
N LYS A 136 4.30 12.99 -14.99
CA LYS A 136 2.95 13.54 -15.23
C LYS A 136 2.32 12.91 -16.47
N GLY A 137 1.09 12.44 -16.32
CA GLY A 137 0.30 11.80 -17.39
C GLY A 137 0.63 10.34 -17.64
N CYS A 138 1.65 9.78 -16.98
CA CYS A 138 1.98 8.35 -17.01
C CYS A 138 1.71 7.72 -15.65
N ASP A 139 2.52 8.05 -14.64
CA ASP A 139 2.41 7.47 -13.30
C ASP A 139 1.25 8.09 -12.51
N CYS A 140 1.00 9.39 -12.73
CA CYS A 140 -0.11 10.11 -12.14
C CYS A 140 -0.88 10.92 -13.21
N LEU A 141 -2.19 10.73 -13.27
CA LEU A 141 -3.09 11.35 -14.25
C LEU A 141 -4.06 12.33 -13.59
N GLY A 142 -4.27 13.48 -14.21
CA GLY A 142 -5.15 14.54 -13.71
C GLY A 142 -4.39 15.80 -13.29
N TYR A 143 -4.96 16.55 -12.35
CA TYR A 143 -4.25 17.67 -11.73
C TYR A 143 -3.37 17.15 -10.59
N ILE A 144 -2.06 17.18 -10.78
CA ILE A 144 -1.10 16.60 -9.84
C ILE A 144 -0.27 17.69 -9.17
N LYS A 145 -0.14 17.62 -7.85
CA LYS A 145 0.90 18.32 -7.10
C LYS A 145 1.99 17.32 -6.72
N TYR A 146 3.22 17.63 -7.10
CA TYR A 146 4.39 16.84 -6.76
C TYR A 146 5.16 17.43 -5.57
N PHE A 147 5.85 16.55 -4.84
CA PHE A 147 6.84 16.89 -3.83
C PHE A 147 8.13 16.13 -4.12
N ASP A 148 9.25 16.84 -4.01
CA ASP A 148 10.58 16.26 -4.12
C ASP A 148 11.00 15.65 -2.78
N ALA A 149 11.87 14.64 -2.86
CA ALA A 149 12.51 14.04 -1.69
C ALA A 149 14.02 14.34 -1.72
N HIS A 150 14.57 14.63 -0.54
CA HIS A 150 15.99 14.91 -0.39
C HIS A 150 16.59 14.00 0.68
N PHE A 151 17.74 13.41 0.41
CA PHE A 151 18.46 12.56 1.34
C PHE A 151 19.97 12.69 1.17
N THR A 152 20.72 12.16 2.13
CA THR A 152 22.18 12.19 2.11
C THR A 152 22.72 10.98 1.39
N ASN A 153 23.60 11.17 0.41
CA ASN A 153 24.31 10.08 -0.27
C ASN A 153 25.50 9.56 0.55
N PHE A 154 26.15 8.50 0.09
CA PHE A 154 27.27 7.86 0.80
C PHE A 154 28.51 8.76 1.01
N THR A 155 28.61 9.89 0.30
CA THR A 155 29.69 10.88 0.46
C THR A 155 29.33 12.04 1.39
N GLY A 156 28.09 12.08 1.92
CA GLY A 156 27.59 13.20 2.71
C GLY A 156 26.95 14.33 1.88
N GLY A 157 26.87 14.18 0.56
CA GLY A 157 26.18 15.13 -0.32
C GLY A 157 24.67 14.96 -0.32
N VAL A 158 23.93 15.93 -0.87
CA VAL A 158 22.47 15.86 -1.03
C VAL A 158 22.15 15.19 -2.36
N GLU A 159 21.27 14.18 -2.31
CA GLU A 159 20.63 13.57 -3.46
C GLU A 159 19.15 13.96 -3.46
N THR A 160 18.61 14.28 -4.63
CA THR A 160 17.24 14.73 -4.81
C THR A 160 16.53 13.83 -5.79
N ILE A 161 15.38 13.29 -5.39
CA ILE A 161 14.42 12.66 -6.29
C ILE A 161 13.33 13.70 -6.56
N GLU A 162 13.36 14.26 -7.76
CA GLU A 162 12.31 15.17 -8.23
C GLU A 162 11.00 14.41 -8.43
N ASN A 163 9.86 15.04 -8.18
CA ASN A 163 8.53 14.45 -8.37
C ASN A 163 8.33 13.10 -7.65
N CYS A 164 8.95 12.95 -6.48
CA CYS A 164 8.98 11.70 -5.72
C CYS A 164 7.60 11.29 -5.17
N VAL A 165 6.83 12.27 -4.68
CA VAL A 165 5.48 12.04 -4.13
C VAL A 165 4.45 12.75 -4.99
N CYS A 166 3.38 12.05 -5.29
CA CYS A 166 2.24 12.52 -6.05
C CYS A 166 1.05 12.77 -5.11
N LEU A 167 0.39 13.92 -5.28
CA LEU A 167 -0.82 14.31 -4.58
C LEU A 167 -1.88 14.75 -5.60
N HIS A 168 -3.03 14.10 -5.58
CA HIS A 168 -4.17 14.48 -6.42
C HIS A 168 -5.49 14.10 -5.76
N GLU A 169 -6.59 14.71 -6.21
CA GLU A 169 -7.93 14.23 -5.89
C GLU A 169 -8.56 13.59 -7.12
N GLU A 170 -9.39 12.58 -6.90
CA GLU A 170 -10.11 11.88 -7.96
C GLU A 170 -11.56 11.59 -7.57
N ASP A 171 -12.41 11.52 -8.58
CA ASP A 171 -13.78 11.04 -8.41
C ASP A 171 -13.77 9.59 -7.93
N HIS A 172 -14.65 9.28 -6.98
CA HIS A 172 -14.78 7.95 -6.41
C HIS A 172 -16.24 7.47 -6.40
N GLY A 173 -16.96 7.70 -7.49
CA GLY A 173 -18.31 7.19 -7.68
C GLY A 173 -19.35 7.82 -6.75
N ILE A 174 -20.27 7.01 -6.21
CA ILE A 174 -21.37 7.48 -5.34
C ILE A 174 -20.90 7.46 -3.88
N LEU A 175 -21.06 8.58 -3.18
CA LEU A 175 -20.85 8.67 -1.74
C LEU A 175 -22.06 8.08 -1.00
N TRP A 176 -23.25 8.58 -1.33
CA TRP A 176 -24.51 8.03 -0.83
C TRP A 176 -25.62 8.32 -1.83
N LYS A 177 -26.63 7.45 -1.83
CA LYS A 177 -27.84 7.58 -2.65
C LYS A 177 -29.02 7.01 -1.89
N HIS A 178 -30.15 7.71 -1.94
CA HIS A 178 -31.42 7.23 -1.39
C HIS A 178 -32.56 7.57 -2.34
N GLN A 179 -33.55 6.68 -2.42
CA GLN A 179 -34.83 6.93 -3.06
C GLN A 179 -35.95 6.51 -2.12
N ASP A 180 -36.80 7.46 -1.77
CA ASP A 180 -37.99 7.19 -0.97
C ASP A 180 -39.15 6.82 -1.91
N TRP A 181 -39.58 5.57 -1.86
CA TRP A 181 -40.66 5.07 -2.71
C TRP A 181 -42.03 5.67 -2.38
N ARG A 182 -42.24 6.20 -1.16
CA ARG A 182 -43.52 6.78 -0.74
C ARG A 182 -43.72 8.17 -1.33
N THR A 183 -42.64 8.96 -1.38
CA THR A 183 -42.66 10.33 -1.91
C THR A 183 -42.20 10.42 -3.36
N GLY A 184 -41.48 9.40 -3.86
CA GLY A 184 -40.85 9.38 -5.17
C GLY A 184 -39.55 10.20 -5.25
N LEU A 185 -39.11 10.80 -4.14
CA LEU A 185 -37.92 11.65 -4.11
C LEU A 185 -36.63 10.81 -4.12
N ALA A 186 -35.64 11.26 -4.88
CA ALA A 186 -34.33 10.64 -4.96
C ALA A 186 -33.22 11.67 -4.72
N GLU A 187 -32.24 11.31 -3.90
CA GLU A 187 -31.05 12.11 -3.63
C GLU A 187 -29.79 11.29 -3.89
N VAL A 188 -28.76 11.96 -4.42
CA VAL A 188 -27.43 11.39 -4.65
C VAL A 188 -26.35 12.41 -4.36
N ARG A 189 -25.24 11.96 -3.77
CA ARG A 189 -23.98 12.72 -3.71
C ARG A 189 -22.86 11.85 -4.24
N ARG A 190 -21.95 12.45 -5.01
CA ARG A 190 -20.74 11.78 -5.50
C ARG A 190 -19.65 11.85 -4.44
N SER A 191 -18.78 10.85 -4.44
CA SER A 191 -17.59 10.82 -3.60
C SER A 191 -16.38 11.31 -4.37
N ARG A 192 -15.41 11.84 -3.64
CA ARG A 192 -14.04 12.03 -4.07
C ARG A 192 -13.11 11.44 -3.03
N ARG A 193 -11.90 11.07 -3.48
CA ARG A 193 -10.79 10.76 -2.58
C ARG A 193 -9.57 11.59 -2.92
N LEU A 194 -8.81 11.97 -1.89
CA LEU A 194 -7.48 12.54 -2.04
C LEU A 194 -6.46 11.41 -1.90
N SER A 195 -5.57 11.25 -2.88
CA SER A 195 -4.52 10.24 -2.87
C SER A 195 -3.16 10.89 -2.69
N VAL A 196 -2.35 10.34 -1.80
CA VAL A 196 -0.92 10.67 -1.62
C VAL A 196 -0.12 9.42 -1.87
N SER A 197 0.80 9.44 -2.82
CA SER A 197 1.50 8.22 -3.23
C SER A 197 2.95 8.40 -3.64
N PHE A 198 3.69 7.30 -3.59
CA PHE A 198 5.00 7.16 -4.23
C PHE A 198 5.14 5.74 -4.79
N VAL A 199 6.09 5.57 -5.71
CA VAL A 199 6.43 4.26 -6.30
C VAL A 199 7.92 4.03 -6.11
N CYS A 200 8.34 2.81 -5.79
CA CYS A 200 9.74 2.41 -5.70
C CYS A 200 9.99 1.05 -6.34
N THR A 201 11.23 0.84 -6.80
CA THR A 201 11.71 -0.47 -7.29
C THR A 201 12.67 -1.08 -6.29
N VAL A 202 12.39 -2.29 -5.81
CA VAL A 202 13.35 -3.06 -5.03
C VAL A 202 13.74 -4.28 -5.86
N ALA A 203 14.94 -4.21 -6.41
CA ALA A 203 15.45 -5.16 -7.41
C ALA A 203 14.49 -5.41 -8.58
N ASN A 204 13.73 -6.50 -8.54
CA ASN A 204 12.84 -6.94 -9.62
C ASN A 204 11.36 -6.56 -9.44
N TYR A 205 10.96 -6.06 -8.26
CA TYR A 205 9.58 -5.67 -7.98
C TYR A 205 9.41 -4.17 -7.91
N GLU A 206 8.26 -3.69 -8.35
CA GLU A 206 7.81 -2.32 -8.08
C GLU A 206 6.60 -2.31 -7.14
N TYR A 207 6.66 -1.38 -6.19
CA TYR A 207 5.63 -1.16 -5.19
C TYR A 207 5.12 0.27 -5.30
N GLY A 208 3.81 0.42 -5.49
CA GLY A 208 3.13 1.71 -5.37
C GLY A 208 2.39 1.79 -4.03
N PHE A 209 2.75 2.76 -3.19
CA PHE A 209 2.13 2.99 -1.89
C PHE A 209 1.21 4.19 -1.94
N PHE A 210 -0.05 4.02 -1.54
CA PHE A 210 -1.08 5.03 -1.59
C PHE A 210 -1.74 5.19 -0.22
N TRP A 211 -1.81 6.43 0.26
CA TRP A 211 -2.69 6.83 1.36
C TRP A 211 -3.86 7.63 0.78
N ASN A 212 -5.06 7.07 0.86
CA ASN A 212 -6.28 7.68 0.33
C ASN A 212 -7.16 8.22 1.48
N PHE A 213 -7.63 9.45 1.36
CA PHE A 213 -8.53 10.11 2.30
C PHE A 213 -9.88 10.36 1.62
N TYR A 214 -10.97 10.04 2.31
CA TYR A 214 -12.32 10.08 1.76
C TYR A 214 -13.21 11.11 2.48
N GLN A 215 -14.26 11.57 1.79
CA GLN A 215 -15.18 12.59 2.34
C GLN A 215 -16.03 12.09 3.52
N ASP A 216 -16.18 10.77 3.67
CA ASP A 216 -16.89 10.11 4.78
C ASP A 216 -16.04 9.91 6.04
N GLY A 217 -14.75 10.31 6.01
CA GLY A 217 -13.85 10.12 7.14
C GLY A 217 -12.99 8.84 7.06
N LYS A 218 -13.14 8.01 6.00
CA LYS A 218 -12.25 6.86 5.79
C LYS A 218 -10.83 7.31 5.42
N ILE A 219 -9.85 6.59 5.96
CA ILE A 219 -8.46 6.57 5.50
C ILE A 219 -8.20 5.14 4.99
N GLU A 220 -7.54 5.01 3.86
CA GLU A 220 -7.18 3.72 3.27
C GLU A 220 -5.71 3.70 2.91
N ALA A 221 -5.04 2.61 3.28
CA ALA A 221 -3.73 2.27 2.75
C ALA A 221 -3.93 1.27 1.61
N GLU A 222 -3.35 1.55 0.45
CA GLU A 222 -3.38 0.67 -0.72
C GLU A 222 -1.94 0.46 -1.19
N VAL A 223 -1.57 -0.81 -1.41
CA VAL A 223 -0.28 -1.17 -2.02
C VAL A 223 -0.54 -1.88 -3.33
N LYS A 224 0.08 -1.40 -4.40
CA LYS A 224 0.05 -2.01 -5.73
C LYS A 224 1.39 -2.69 -5.99
N LEU A 225 1.35 -3.99 -6.27
CA LEU A 225 2.53 -4.78 -6.59
C LEU A 225 2.55 -5.03 -8.10
N THR A 226 3.67 -4.71 -8.73
CA THR A 226 3.94 -5.00 -10.14
C THR A 226 5.43 -5.36 -10.31
N GLY A 227 5.87 -5.46 -11.55
CA GLY A 227 7.25 -5.76 -11.92
C GLY A 227 7.43 -7.17 -12.40
N ILE A 228 8.59 -7.74 -12.10
CA ILE A 228 9.05 -8.99 -12.68
C ILE A 228 9.25 -10.02 -11.58
N LEU A 229 8.76 -11.24 -11.81
CA LEU A 229 8.98 -12.34 -10.88
C LEU A 229 10.47 -12.62 -10.71
N SER A 230 10.92 -12.93 -9.49
CA SER A 230 12.22 -13.61 -9.34
C SER A 230 12.09 -15.04 -9.85
N LEU A 231 13.04 -15.45 -10.69
CA LEU A 231 13.00 -16.72 -11.40
C LEU A 231 14.14 -17.64 -10.96
N GLY A 232 13.94 -18.94 -11.16
CA GLY A 232 14.97 -19.95 -11.13
C GLY A 232 14.97 -20.74 -12.43
N ALA A 233 16.12 -21.33 -12.75
CA ALA A 233 16.26 -22.30 -13.84
C ALA A 233 16.10 -23.72 -13.30
N LEU A 234 15.55 -24.62 -14.13
CA LEU A 234 15.38 -26.04 -13.81
C LEU A 234 16.01 -26.89 -14.90
N GLN A 235 16.36 -28.13 -14.57
CA GLN A 235 16.79 -29.09 -15.58
C GLN A 235 15.64 -29.39 -16.58
N PRO A 236 15.96 -29.81 -17.81
CA PRO A 236 14.94 -30.28 -18.74
C PRO A 236 14.09 -31.40 -18.13
N GLY A 237 12.77 -31.21 -18.09
CA GLY A 237 11.81 -32.16 -17.53
C GLY A 237 11.65 -32.12 -16.00
N GLU A 238 12.44 -31.30 -15.30
CA GLU A 238 12.27 -31.10 -13.86
C GLU A 238 11.03 -30.24 -13.58
N VAL A 239 10.30 -30.62 -12.52
CA VAL A 239 9.12 -29.90 -12.03
C VAL A 239 9.33 -29.59 -10.56
N GLN A 240 9.13 -28.33 -10.18
CA GLN A 240 9.30 -27.86 -8.81
C GLN A 240 7.95 -27.60 -8.14
N LYS A 241 7.68 -28.26 -7.00
CA LYS A 241 6.44 -28.06 -6.24
C LYS A 241 6.42 -26.75 -5.44
N TYR A 242 7.59 -26.18 -5.18
CA TYR A 242 7.77 -24.91 -4.46
C TYR A 242 7.72 -23.68 -5.37
N GLY A 243 7.04 -23.79 -6.51
CA GLY A 243 6.92 -22.69 -7.46
C GLY A 243 6.00 -23.03 -8.61
N THR A 244 5.89 -22.09 -9.54
CA THR A 244 5.09 -22.24 -10.76
C THR A 244 6.00 -22.24 -11.98
N MET A 245 5.84 -23.24 -12.85
CA MET A 245 6.52 -23.28 -14.14
C MET A 245 6.00 -22.14 -15.02
N ILE A 246 6.90 -21.25 -15.47
CA ILE A 246 6.57 -20.16 -16.39
C ILE A 246 6.69 -20.65 -17.84
N THR A 247 7.73 -21.43 -18.11
CA THR A 247 8.00 -22.10 -19.39
C THR A 247 8.86 -23.34 -19.09
N PRO A 248 9.07 -24.29 -20.02
CA PRO A 248 10.04 -25.35 -19.79
C PRO A 248 11.40 -24.80 -19.33
N ALA A 249 11.97 -25.39 -18.28
CA ALA A 249 13.22 -24.99 -17.62
C ALA A 249 13.21 -23.64 -16.86
N LEU A 250 12.09 -22.92 -16.77
CA LEU A 250 11.99 -21.65 -16.03
C LEU A 250 10.80 -21.68 -15.08
N TYR A 251 11.03 -21.38 -13.80
CA TYR A 251 9.98 -21.33 -12.80
C TYR A 251 10.11 -20.10 -11.91
N ALA A 252 8.99 -19.70 -11.32
CA ALA A 252 8.92 -18.67 -10.30
C ALA A 252 8.70 -19.36 -8.94
N PRO A 253 9.66 -19.33 -8.01
CA PRO A 253 9.46 -19.89 -6.68
C PRO A 253 8.35 -19.13 -5.93
N VAL A 254 7.56 -19.85 -5.14
CA VAL A 254 6.51 -19.23 -4.31
C VAL A 254 7.15 -18.30 -3.29
N HIS A 255 6.48 -17.19 -3.00
CA HIS A 255 6.90 -16.22 -2.00
C HIS A 255 5.68 -15.41 -1.54
N GLN A 256 5.83 -14.72 -0.42
CA GLN A 256 4.80 -13.83 0.12
C GLN A 256 5.36 -12.41 0.19
N HIS A 257 4.48 -11.41 0.21
CA HIS A 257 4.84 -10.02 0.49
C HIS A 257 4.08 -9.61 1.75
N PHE A 258 4.78 -9.48 2.86
CA PHE A 258 4.20 -9.01 4.12
C PHE A 258 4.53 -7.53 4.30
N PHE A 259 3.51 -6.70 4.42
CA PHE A 259 3.64 -5.26 4.63
C PHE A 259 3.34 -4.92 6.09
N VAL A 260 4.22 -4.12 6.71
CA VAL A 260 4.03 -3.67 8.09
C VAL A 260 3.65 -2.18 8.07
N ALA A 261 2.38 -1.89 8.28
CA ALA A 261 1.90 -0.53 8.46
C ALA A 261 2.03 -0.12 9.94
N ARG A 262 2.73 0.98 10.22
CA ARG A 262 2.79 1.60 11.55
C ARG A 262 1.77 2.73 11.63
N MET A 263 0.77 2.54 12.50
CA MET A 263 -0.28 3.52 12.77
C MET A 263 -0.15 4.04 14.20
N ASP A 264 0.41 5.25 14.32
CA ASP A 264 0.54 5.97 15.58
C ASP A 264 -0.74 6.76 15.83
N MET A 265 -1.70 6.13 16.48
CA MET A 265 -3.06 6.66 16.59
C MET A 265 -3.15 7.75 17.65
N ALA A 266 -4.02 8.72 17.39
CA ALA A 266 -4.25 9.86 18.27
C ALA A 266 -5.72 10.30 18.17
N VAL A 267 -6.65 9.35 18.19
CA VAL A 267 -8.09 9.55 18.04
C VAL A 267 -8.57 10.45 19.17
N ASP A 268 -8.96 11.68 18.81
CA ASP A 268 -9.37 12.75 19.73
C ASP A 268 -8.40 13.06 20.88
N CYS A 269 -7.16 12.57 20.80
CA CYS A 269 -6.15 12.87 21.82
C CYS A 269 -5.78 14.35 21.78
N LYS A 270 -5.67 14.95 22.97
CA LYS A 270 -5.03 16.26 23.11
C LYS A 270 -3.51 16.10 23.11
N PRO A 271 -2.76 17.14 22.71
CA PRO A 271 -1.30 17.11 22.83
C PRO A 271 -0.87 16.79 24.27
N GLY A 272 -0.06 15.75 24.45
CA GLY A 272 0.45 15.31 25.76
C GLY A 272 -0.45 14.31 26.52
N GLU A 273 -1.59 13.93 25.94
CA GLU A 273 -2.49 12.92 26.50
C GLU A 273 -2.40 11.64 25.65
N ALA A 274 -2.02 10.52 26.27
CA ALA A 274 -1.91 9.21 25.59
C ALA A 274 -2.91 8.24 26.22
N PHE A 275 -4.15 8.23 25.71
CA PHE A 275 -5.24 7.42 26.27
C PHE A 275 -5.91 6.50 25.25
N ASN A 276 -5.42 6.42 24.00
CA ASN A 276 -6.07 5.52 23.06
C ASN A 276 -5.88 4.06 23.47
N GLN A 277 -6.99 3.34 23.43
CA GLN A 277 -7.09 1.90 23.67
C GLN A 277 -7.53 1.21 22.39
N VAL A 278 -7.09 -0.05 22.24
CA VAL A 278 -7.52 -0.91 21.13
C VAL A 278 -8.50 -1.94 21.65
N VAL A 279 -9.62 -2.06 20.95
CA VAL A 279 -10.68 -3.02 21.24
C VAL A 279 -10.81 -3.95 20.04
N GLU A 280 -10.66 -5.25 20.28
CA GLU A 280 -10.98 -6.27 19.29
C GLU A 280 -12.48 -6.55 19.32
N VAL A 281 -13.10 -6.59 18.13
CA VAL A 281 -14.53 -6.79 17.97
C VAL A 281 -14.76 -8.02 17.12
N ASN A 282 -15.59 -8.94 17.61
CA ASN A 282 -15.98 -10.17 16.90
C ASN A 282 -17.51 -10.24 16.83
N VAL A 283 -18.06 -10.77 15.74
CA VAL A 283 -19.48 -11.11 15.64
C VAL A 283 -19.73 -12.44 16.34
N ARG A 284 -20.77 -12.48 17.16
CA ARG A 284 -21.27 -13.67 17.87
C ARG A 284 -22.70 -13.94 17.49
N VAL A 285 -23.01 -15.21 17.20
CA VAL A 285 -24.39 -15.68 17.05
C VAL A 285 -24.90 -16.07 18.43
N GLU A 286 -26.11 -15.62 18.77
CA GLU A 286 -26.74 -15.96 20.05
C GLU A 286 -27.29 -17.39 20.01
N GLU A 287 -27.18 -18.11 21.13
CA GLU A 287 -27.66 -19.48 21.21
C GLU A 287 -29.20 -19.55 21.14
N PRO A 288 -29.78 -20.65 20.62
CA PRO A 288 -31.22 -20.89 20.70
C PRO A 288 -31.74 -20.88 22.13
N GLY A 289 -32.90 -20.27 22.37
CA GLY A 289 -33.52 -20.30 23.70
C GLY A 289 -34.72 -19.36 23.85
N GLU A 290 -35.22 -19.24 25.07
CA GLU A 290 -36.38 -18.39 25.39
C GLU A 290 -36.17 -16.91 25.03
N ASN A 291 -34.92 -16.44 25.06
CA ASN A 291 -34.55 -15.07 24.68
C ASN A 291 -34.19 -14.91 23.19
N ASN A 292 -34.17 -16.00 22.43
CA ASN A 292 -33.85 -16.03 20.99
C ASN A 292 -34.73 -17.09 20.28
N VAL A 293 -36.04 -17.00 20.48
CA VAL A 293 -37.02 -18.03 20.03
C VAL A 293 -37.04 -18.25 18.51
N HIS A 294 -36.51 -17.30 17.74
CA HIS A 294 -36.44 -17.36 16.27
C HIS A 294 -35.03 -17.61 15.75
N ASN A 295 -34.04 -17.85 16.63
CA ASN A 295 -32.66 -18.18 16.29
C ASN A 295 -31.98 -17.20 15.32
N ASN A 296 -32.39 -15.93 15.36
CA ASN A 296 -31.95 -14.91 14.42
C ASN A 296 -31.01 -13.87 15.04
N ALA A 297 -30.81 -13.93 16.36
CA ALA A 297 -30.01 -12.94 17.08
C ALA A 297 -28.50 -13.18 16.89
N PHE A 298 -27.77 -12.08 16.70
CA PHE A 298 -26.32 -12.01 16.71
C PHE A 298 -25.91 -10.61 17.19
N TYR A 299 -24.70 -10.46 17.71
CA TYR A 299 -24.21 -9.22 18.29
C TYR A 299 -22.70 -9.06 18.12
N ALA A 300 -22.20 -7.85 18.36
CA ALA A 300 -20.77 -7.57 18.42
C ALA A 300 -20.27 -7.78 19.86
N GLU A 301 -19.28 -8.64 20.03
CA GLU A 301 -18.55 -8.84 21.27
C GLU A 301 -17.25 -8.03 21.23
N GLU A 302 -17.12 -7.10 22.17
CA GLU A 302 -15.94 -6.25 22.33
C GLU A 302 -15.00 -6.82 23.41
N ARG A 303 -13.70 -6.89 23.09
CA ARG A 303 -12.63 -7.25 24.03
C ARG A 303 -11.56 -6.16 24.04
N LEU A 304 -11.44 -5.46 25.16
CA LEU A 304 -10.36 -4.49 25.38
C LEU A 304 -9.01 -5.23 25.49
N LEU A 305 -8.01 -4.80 24.72
CA LEU A 305 -6.66 -5.34 24.73
C LEU A 305 -5.81 -4.55 25.74
N LYS A 306 -5.47 -5.14 26.88
CA LYS A 306 -4.90 -4.43 28.04
C LYS A 306 -3.38 -4.46 28.10
N SER A 307 -2.75 -5.32 27.30
CA SER A 307 -1.30 -5.47 27.24
C SER A 307 -0.84 -5.74 25.81
N GLU A 308 0.45 -5.53 25.55
CA GLU A 308 1.06 -5.83 24.25
C GLU A 308 0.89 -7.30 23.86
N MET A 309 0.96 -8.21 24.84
CA MET A 309 0.76 -9.65 24.63
C MET A 309 -0.68 -9.98 24.23
N GLU A 310 -1.67 -9.32 24.84
CA GLU A 310 -3.08 -9.47 24.45
C GLU A 310 -3.38 -8.86 23.08
N ALA A 311 -2.60 -7.87 22.65
CA ALA A 311 -2.75 -7.16 21.39
C ALA A 311 -2.17 -7.90 20.17
N MET A 312 -1.53 -9.06 20.39
CA MET A 312 -1.11 -9.95 19.31
C MET A 312 -2.32 -10.80 18.86
N SER A 313 -2.97 -10.40 17.77
CA SER A 313 -4.06 -11.21 17.20
C SER A 313 -4.06 -11.24 15.68
N ASP A 314 -4.52 -12.39 15.15
CA ASP A 314 -4.73 -12.60 13.72
C ASP A 314 -6.12 -12.14 13.30
N CYS A 315 -6.27 -11.83 12.01
CA CYS A 315 -7.57 -11.66 11.38
C CYS A 315 -8.39 -12.96 11.49
N ASP A 316 -9.70 -12.81 11.73
CA ASP A 316 -10.63 -13.94 11.72
C ASP A 316 -11.85 -13.61 10.85
N PRO A 317 -11.90 -14.13 9.60
CA PRO A 317 -13.01 -13.87 8.69
C PRO A 317 -14.30 -14.58 9.11
N PHE A 318 -14.26 -15.61 9.96
CA PHE A 318 -15.47 -16.31 10.41
C PHE A 318 -16.27 -15.51 11.43
N THR A 319 -15.62 -14.59 12.13
CA THR A 319 -16.23 -13.70 13.11
C THR A 319 -16.21 -12.23 12.68
N ALA A 320 -15.84 -11.95 11.42
CA ALA A 320 -15.65 -10.60 10.89
C ALA A 320 -14.81 -9.71 11.84
N ARG A 321 -13.73 -10.28 12.38
CA ARG A 321 -12.90 -9.60 13.38
C ARG A 321 -12.34 -8.30 12.84
N HIS A 322 -12.47 -7.24 13.63
CA HIS A 322 -11.87 -5.93 13.38
C HIS A 322 -11.46 -5.26 14.69
N TRP A 323 -10.70 -4.16 14.59
CA TRP A 323 -10.21 -3.42 15.75
C TRP A 323 -10.68 -1.99 15.73
N ILE A 324 -11.09 -1.49 16.89
CA ILE A 324 -11.48 -0.10 17.12
C ILE A 324 -10.43 0.56 18.00
N VAL A 325 -9.95 1.72 17.59
CA VAL A 325 -9.11 2.60 18.41
C VAL A 325 -9.99 3.72 18.96
N ARG A 326 -10.06 3.87 20.28
CA ARG A 326 -10.89 4.88 20.95
C ARG A 326 -10.21 5.42 22.22
N ILE A 327 -10.73 6.52 22.75
CA ILE A 327 -10.33 7.07 24.06
C ILE A 327 -10.80 6.15 25.19
#